data_AF-A0ABD2NBF0-F1
#
_entry.id   AF-A0ABD2NBF0-F1
#
_cell.length_a   1.000
_cell.length_b   1.000
_cell.length_c   1.000
_cell.angle_alpha   90.00
_cell.angle_beta   90.00
_cell.angle_gamma   90.00
#
_symmetry.space_group_name_H-M   'P 1'
#
loop_
_entity.id
_entity.type
_entity.pdbx_description
1 polymer ?
#
loop_
_entity_poly.entity_id
_entity_poly.type
_entity_poly.pdbx_seq_one_letter_code
_entity_poly.pdbx_strand_id
1 'polypeptide(L)'
;MAPQKGKQGTKGAKQIVEENISTLNFYRNMAIGANAFSLIILVFYNSSISILLYIFSCAVYIGAYQFMVYMSRAKYSETGQLLDSGVDLNMEGGIAEHIKDIIILTAGCQVLSSAISSYFWLLWLCAPARGFWILWKNILGPYFFQPGAPQQEVDEKKQRKMERKMKRIQR
;
A
#
# COMPACT_ATOMS: atom_id res chain seq x y z
N MET A 1 -25.27 -7.71 -15.73
CA MET A 1 -24.15 -8.66 -15.85
C MET A 1 -23.04 -8.20 -14.92
N ALA A 2 -22.82 -8.89 -13.79
CA ALA A 2 -21.73 -8.54 -12.88
C ALA A 2 -20.38 -8.95 -13.50
N PRO A 3 -19.34 -8.11 -13.44
CA PRO A 3 -18.04 -8.47 -14.01
C PRO A 3 -17.45 -9.61 -13.19
N GLN A 4 -17.21 -10.74 -13.83
CA GLN A 4 -16.49 -11.84 -13.22
C GLN A 4 -15.08 -11.36 -12.90
N LYS A 5 -14.76 -11.31 -11.60
CA LYS A 5 -13.43 -11.01 -11.06
C LYS A 5 -12.49 -12.12 -11.53
N GLY A 6 -11.94 -11.96 -12.72
CA GLY A 6 -10.94 -12.86 -13.29
C GLY A 6 -9.78 -12.99 -12.31
N LYS A 7 -9.33 -14.21 -12.05
CA LYS A 7 -8.10 -14.42 -11.29
C LYS A 7 -6.99 -13.72 -12.06
N GLN A 8 -6.44 -12.66 -11.46
CA GLN A 8 -5.29 -11.94 -12.00
C GLN A 8 -4.19 -12.97 -12.28
N GLY A 9 -3.69 -13.00 -13.51
CA GLY A 9 -2.68 -13.97 -13.93
C GLY A 9 -1.47 -13.87 -13.00
N THR A 10 -1.02 -15.00 -12.44
CA THR A 10 0.18 -15.03 -11.61
C THR A 10 1.39 -14.69 -12.46
N LYS A 11 1.93 -13.48 -12.27
CA LYS A 11 3.22 -13.06 -12.85
C LYS A 11 4.33 -14.02 -12.41
N GLY A 12 5.36 -14.17 -13.24
CA GLY A 12 6.50 -15.02 -12.88
C GLY A 12 7.24 -14.46 -11.65
N ALA A 13 7.68 -15.33 -10.73
CA ALA A 13 8.34 -14.89 -9.49
C ALA A 13 9.56 -13.98 -9.74
N LYS A 14 10.35 -14.23 -10.81
CA LYS A 14 11.45 -13.35 -11.22
C LYS A 14 10.99 -11.98 -11.70
N GLN A 15 9.90 -11.94 -12.47
CA GLN A 15 9.29 -10.71 -12.95
C GLN A 15 8.76 -9.86 -11.78
N ILE A 16 8.14 -10.49 -10.77
CA ILE A 16 7.67 -9.79 -9.57
C ILE A 16 8.82 -9.11 -8.84
N VAL A 17 9.97 -9.78 -8.70
CA VAL A 17 11.15 -9.17 -8.05
C VAL A 17 11.67 -7.97 -8.83
N GLU A 18 11.76 -8.09 -10.15
CA GLU A 18 12.23 -6.99 -11.01
C GLU A 18 11.27 -5.80 -11.00
N GLU A 19 9.96 -6.06 -11.09
CA GLU A 19 8.93 -5.03 -10.99
C GLU A 19 8.88 -4.39 -9.60
N ASN A 20 9.13 -5.15 -8.53
CA ASN A 20 9.21 -4.62 -7.18
C ASN A 20 10.38 -3.64 -7.05
N ILE A 21 11.55 -3.97 -7.61
CA ILE A 21 12.73 -3.10 -7.60
C ILE A 21 12.46 -1.81 -8.38
N SER A 22 11.86 -1.92 -9.59
CA SER A 22 11.54 -0.74 -10.39
C SER A 22 10.52 0.17 -9.68
N THR A 23 9.52 -0.43 -9.03
CA THR A 23 8.53 0.28 -8.22
C THR A 23 9.20 1.01 -7.05
N LEU A 24 10.03 0.33 -6.26
CA LEU A 24 10.76 0.95 -5.15
C LEU A 24 11.63 2.13 -5.62
N ASN A 25 12.33 1.97 -6.74
CA ASN A 25 13.17 3.02 -7.30
C ASN A 25 12.34 4.23 -7.75
N PHE A 26 11.19 4.01 -8.38
CA PHE A 26 10.29 5.07 -8.79
C PHE A 26 9.82 5.91 -7.59
N TYR A 27 9.29 5.26 -6.54
CA TYR A 27 8.80 5.96 -5.34
C TYR A 27 9.94 6.61 -4.54
N ARG A 28 11.12 6.00 -4.50
CA ARG A 28 12.32 6.61 -3.90
C ARG A 28 12.72 7.88 -4.62
N ASN A 29 12.83 7.84 -5.95
CA ASN A 29 13.24 8.99 -6.74
C ASN A 29 12.21 10.12 -6.65
N MET A 30 10.91 9.79 -6.63
CA MET A 30 9.84 10.75 -6.40
C MET A 30 9.93 11.41 -5.01
N ALA A 31 10.13 10.63 -3.95
CA ALA A 31 10.28 11.15 -2.59
C ALA A 31 11.53 12.03 -2.44
N ILE A 32 12.65 11.64 -3.06
CA ILE A 32 13.88 12.45 -3.08
C ILE A 32 13.64 13.76 -3.84
N GLY A 33 12.98 13.71 -5.00
CA GLY A 33 12.66 14.89 -5.79
C GLY A 33 11.77 15.88 -5.03
N ALA A 34 10.71 15.39 -4.39
CA ALA A 34 9.82 16.22 -3.56
C ALA A 34 10.55 16.84 -2.36
N ASN A 35 11.42 16.07 -1.69
CA ASN A 35 12.24 16.57 -0.60
C ASN A 35 13.26 17.61 -1.04
N ALA A 36 13.97 17.38 -2.14
CA ALA A 36 14.96 18.31 -2.65
C ALA A 36 14.31 19.64 -3.03
N PHE A 37 13.19 19.59 -3.76
CA PHE A 37 12.42 20.77 -4.13
C PHE A 37 11.98 21.60 -2.91
N SER A 38 11.45 20.92 -1.91
CA SER A 38 10.92 21.60 -0.73
C SER A 38 12.02 22.09 0.21
N LEU A 39 13.17 21.40 0.25
CA LEU A 39 14.34 21.86 0.99
C LEU A 39 14.90 23.15 0.40
N ILE A 40 14.97 23.26 -0.93
CA ILE A 40 15.39 24.50 -1.59
C ILE A 40 14.50 25.66 -1.17
N ILE A 41 13.17 25.47 -1.22
CA ILE A 41 12.22 26.53 -0.82
C ILE A 41 12.32 26.84 0.67
N LEU A 42 12.46 25.83 1.53
CA LEU A 42 12.58 25.97 2.98
C LEU A 42 13.81 26.80 3.39
N VAL A 43 14.91 26.69 2.65
CA VAL A 43 16.13 27.50 2.88
C VAL A 43 15.85 28.99 2.70
N PHE A 44 15.01 29.38 1.74
CA PHE A 44 14.63 30.77 1.51
C PHE A 44 13.47 31.23 2.40
N TYR A 45 12.49 30.36 2.66
CA TYR A 45 11.28 30.65 3.43
C TYR A 45 11.20 29.73 4.64
N ASN A 46 11.98 30.07 5.66
CA ASN A 46 12.08 29.30 6.88
C ASN A 46 11.02 29.74 7.91
N SER A 47 10.20 28.80 8.34
CA SER A 47 9.29 28.93 9.49
C SER A 47 9.36 27.65 10.32
N SER A 48 9.20 27.76 11.63
CA SER A 48 9.21 26.61 12.55
C SER A 48 8.19 25.54 12.16
N ILE A 49 7.02 25.97 11.66
CA ILE A 49 5.97 25.06 11.19
C ILE A 49 6.43 24.33 9.91
N SER A 50 7.04 25.06 8.97
CA SER A 50 7.55 24.48 7.71
C SER A 50 8.68 23.48 7.96
N ILE A 51 9.59 23.75 8.92
CA ILE A 51 10.64 22.80 9.32
C ILE A 51 10.02 21.54 9.94
N LEU A 52 9.08 21.70 10.87
CA LEU A 52 8.43 20.56 11.53
C LEU A 52 7.72 19.67 10.52
N LEU A 53 6.96 20.26 9.61
CA LEU A 53 6.25 19.57 8.55
C LEU A 53 7.20 18.91 7.53
N TYR A 54 8.36 19.53 7.26
CA TYR A 54 9.41 18.92 6.45
C TYR A 54 10.00 17.67 7.13
N ILE A 55 10.34 17.74 8.42
CA ILE A 55 10.84 16.59 9.19
C ILE A 55 9.79 15.48 9.24
N PHE A 56 8.51 15.85 9.42
CA PHE A 56 7.39 14.92 9.35
C PHE A 56 7.32 14.20 8.01
N SER A 57 7.40 14.92 6.88
CA SER A 57 7.49 14.30 5.54
C SER A 57 8.64 13.32 5.44
N CYS A 58 9.85 13.70 5.90
CA CYS A 58 11.02 12.83 5.90
C CYS A 58 10.75 11.53 6.67
N ALA A 59 10.16 11.61 7.86
CA ALA A 59 9.80 10.44 8.65
C ALA A 59 8.78 9.55 7.92
N VAL A 60 7.76 10.14 7.29
CA VAL A 60 6.75 9.41 6.51
C VAL A 60 7.39 8.69 5.32
N TYR A 61 8.25 9.35 4.55
CA TYR A 61 8.92 8.70 3.42
C TYR A 61 9.82 7.55 3.85
N ILE A 62 10.63 7.75 4.90
CA ILE A 62 11.51 6.70 5.42
C ILE A 62 10.67 5.51 5.89
N GLY A 63 9.63 5.76 6.68
CA GLY A 63 8.74 4.70 7.19
C GLY A 63 8.02 3.96 6.06
N ALA A 64 7.43 4.69 5.11
CA ALA A 64 6.70 4.11 3.99
C ALA A 64 7.61 3.32 3.05
N TYR A 65 8.80 3.85 2.73
CA TYR A 65 9.78 3.16 1.90
C TYR A 65 10.31 1.90 2.58
N GLN A 66 10.69 2.00 3.86
CA GLN A 66 11.17 0.85 4.63
C GLN A 66 10.11 -0.24 4.72
N PHE A 67 8.84 0.14 4.87
CA PHE A 67 7.73 -0.81 4.88
C PHE A 67 7.54 -1.50 3.52
N MET A 68 7.63 -0.77 2.39
CA MET A 68 7.60 -1.40 1.07
C MET A 68 8.78 -2.34 0.84
N VAL A 69 10.00 -1.95 1.22
CA VAL A 69 11.20 -2.81 1.10
C VAL A 69 11.04 -4.08 1.92
N TYR A 70 10.51 -3.98 3.13
CA TYR A 70 10.25 -5.14 3.98
C TYR A 70 9.27 -6.12 3.32
N MET A 71 8.18 -5.62 2.73
CA MET A 71 7.17 -6.46 2.08
C MET A 71 7.67 -7.10 0.78
N SER A 72 8.50 -6.39 0.01
CA SER A 72 8.97 -6.86 -1.31
C SER A 72 10.27 -7.65 -1.26
N ARG A 73 10.77 -8.00 -0.06
CA ARG A 73 12.07 -8.64 0.12
C ARG A 73 12.06 -10.07 -0.42
N ALA A 74 12.79 -10.29 -1.50
CA ALA A 74 13.01 -11.62 -2.06
C ALA A 74 13.91 -12.48 -1.16
N LYS A 75 13.61 -13.77 -1.05
CA LYS A 75 14.44 -14.77 -0.37
C LYS A 75 15.03 -15.71 -1.41
N TYR A 76 16.33 -15.94 -1.31
CA TYR A 76 17.10 -16.82 -2.19
C TYR A 76 17.65 -17.99 -1.39
N SER A 77 17.79 -19.14 -2.05
CA SER A 77 18.50 -20.31 -1.53
C SER A 77 20.01 -20.07 -1.54
N GLU A 78 20.76 -20.88 -0.81
CA GLU A 78 22.23 -20.90 -0.81
C GLU A 78 22.81 -21.15 -2.22
N THR A 79 22.03 -21.81 -3.08
CA THR A 79 22.36 -22.08 -4.49
C THR A 79 22.00 -20.93 -5.45
N GLY A 80 21.47 -19.81 -4.94
CA GLY A 80 21.06 -18.65 -5.74
C GLY A 80 19.69 -18.79 -6.42
N GLN A 81 18.95 -19.88 -6.18
CA GLN A 81 17.58 -20.03 -6.67
C GLN A 81 16.61 -19.17 -5.85
N LEU A 82 15.67 -18.50 -6.53
CA LEU A 82 14.64 -17.69 -5.89
C LEU A 82 13.63 -18.60 -5.16
N LEU A 83 13.56 -18.49 -3.83
CA LEU A 83 12.63 -19.25 -2.98
C LEU A 83 11.30 -18.51 -2.79
N ASP A 84 11.37 -17.20 -2.60
CA ASP A 84 10.21 -16.34 -2.37
C ASP A 84 10.45 -14.98 -3.04
N SER A 85 9.50 -14.52 -3.86
CA SER A 85 9.58 -13.21 -4.51
C SER A 85 9.20 -12.05 -3.58
N GLY A 86 8.71 -12.34 -2.38
CA GLY A 86 8.05 -11.36 -1.53
C GLY A 86 6.67 -10.99 -2.06
N VAL A 87 6.03 -10.01 -1.42
CA VAL A 87 4.73 -9.49 -1.84
C VAL A 87 4.91 -8.65 -3.11
N ASP A 88 4.08 -8.92 -4.13
CA ASP A 88 4.00 -8.06 -5.32
C ASP A 88 3.45 -6.69 -4.90
N LEU A 89 4.28 -5.65 -4.98
CA LEU A 89 3.90 -4.29 -4.64
C LEU A 89 2.83 -3.77 -5.62
N ASN A 90 2.76 -4.29 -6.84
CA ASN A 90 1.83 -3.89 -7.89
C ASN A 90 0.54 -4.72 -7.94
N MET A 91 0.29 -5.53 -6.91
CA MET A 91 -0.97 -6.26 -6.77
C MET A 91 -2.15 -5.30 -6.49
N GLU A 92 -3.21 -5.41 -7.29
CA GLU A 92 -4.42 -4.58 -7.14
C GLU A 92 -5.14 -4.88 -5.81
N GLY A 93 -5.42 -3.83 -5.02
CA GLY A 93 -6.05 -3.98 -3.70
C GLY A 93 -5.11 -4.53 -2.62
N GLY A 94 -3.79 -4.55 -2.87
CA GLY A 94 -2.79 -4.89 -1.87
C GLY A 94 -2.52 -3.76 -0.89
N ILE A 95 -1.95 -4.09 0.28
CA ILE A 95 -1.52 -3.10 1.29
C ILE A 95 -0.51 -2.11 0.68
N ALA A 96 0.31 -2.57 -0.27
CA ALA A 96 1.28 -1.75 -0.99
C ALA A 96 0.65 -0.54 -1.70
N GLU A 97 -0.57 -0.67 -2.23
CA GLU A 97 -1.29 0.43 -2.87
C GLU A 97 -1.53 1.58 -1.88
N HIS A 98 -1.94 1.26 -0.66
CA HIS A 98 -2.15 2.26 0.38
C HIS A 98 -0.84 2.96 0.80
N ILE A 99 0.29 2.25 0.79
CA ILE A 99 1.59 2.87 1.10
C ILE A 99 2.03 3.80 -0.02
N LYS A 100 1.84 3.38 -1.29
CA LYS A 100 2.10 4.24 -2.46
C LYS A 100 1.27 5.51 -2.40
N ASP A 101 -0.02 5.38 -2.07
CA ASP A 101 -0.93 6.51 -1.88
C ASP A 101 -0.41 7.48 -0.80
N ILE A 102 0.12 6.97 0.32
CA ILE A 102 0.70 7.80 1.38
C ILE A 102 1.91 8.58 0.87
N ILE A 103 2.80 7.95 0.08
CA ILE A 103 3.98 8.62 -0.49
C ILE A 103 3.56 9.68 -1.52
N ILE A 104 2.63 9.37 -2.41
CA ILE A 104 2.10 10.31 -3.42
C ILE A 104 1.42 11.48 -2.72
N LEU A 105 0.57 11.21 -1.73
CA LEU A 105 -0.13 12.23 -0.97
C LEU A 105 0.85 13.15 -0.24
N THR A 106 1.88 12.59 0.40
CA THR A 106 2.89 13.36 1.12
C THR A 106 3.73 14.20 0.15
N ALA A 107 4.11 13.65 -1.00
CA ALA A 107 4.82 14.39 -2.05
C ALA A 107 3.96 15.54 -2.62
N GLY A 108 2.69 15.29 -2.88
CA GLY A 108 1.73 16.31 -3.31
C GLY A 108 1.57 17.42 -2.28
N CYS A 109 1.33 17.07 -1.00
CA CYS A 109 1.22 18.02 0.10
C CYS A 109 2.48 18.89 0.21
N GLN A 110 3.66 18.26 0.15
CA GLN A 110 4.94 18.92 0.32
C GLN A 110 5.27 19.87 -0.85
N VAL A 111 5.08 19.45 -2.10
CA VAL A 111 5.31 20.30 -3.28
C VAL A 111 4.29 21.44 -3.34
N LEU A 112 3.00 21.16 -3.18
CA LEU A 112 1.94 22.19 -3.21
C LEU A 112 2.07 23.17 -2.04
N SER A 113 2.42 22.67 -0.85
CA SER A 113 2.64 23.52 0.31
C SER A 113 3.82 24.45 0.13
N SER A 114 4.88 23.99 -0.52
CA SER A 114 6.10 24.79 -0.71
C SER A 114 5.94 25.77 -1.87
N ALA A 115 5.23 25.39 -2.94
CA ALA A 115 5.07 26.24 -4.13
C ALA A 115 3.92 27.25 -4.02
N ILE A 116 2.84 26.94 -3.30
CA ILE A 116 1.60 27.72 -3.33
C ILE A 116 1.23 28.22 -1.93
N SER A 117 0.96 27.32 -0.98
CA SER A 117 0.47 27.73 0.35
C SER A 117 0.51 26.62 1.40
N SER A 118 0.83 26.96 2.65
CA SER A 118 0.83 26.01 3.78
C SER A 118 -0.51 25.31 4.03
N TYR A 119 -1.64 25.85 3.55
CA TYR A 119 -2.95 25.21 3.67
C TYR A 119 -3.07 23.87 2.96
N PHE A 120 -2.21 23.57 1.98
CA PHE A 120 -2.22 22.29 1.28
C PHE A 120 -1.86 21.10 2.18
N TRP A 121 -1.31 21.34 3.38
CA TRP A 121 -1.19 20.31 4.42
C TRP A 121 -2.53 19.77 4.90
N LEU A 122 -3.64 20.50 4.70
CA LEU A 122 -4.98 19.98 4.96
C LEU A 122 -5.32 18.78 4.07
N LEU A 123 -4.71 18.65 2.88
CA LEU A 123 -4.87 17.45 2.06
C LEU A 123 -4.36 16.20 2.77
N TRP A 124 -3.43 16.35 3.72
CA TRP A 124 -2.94 15.22 4.51
C TRP A 124 -4.05 14.59 5.37
N LEU A 125 -5.14 15.32 5.68
CA LEU A 125 -6.34 14.77 6.33
C LEU A 125 -7.04 13.69 5.49
N CYS A 126 -6.77 13.62 4.18
CA CYS A 126 -7.23 12.51 3.34
C CYS A 126 -6.65 11.16 3.79
N ALA A 127 -5.45 11.13 4.39
CA ALA A 127 -4.83 9.89 4.86
C ALA A 127 -5.63 9.25 6.02
N PRO A 128 -5.92 9.95 7.14
CA PRO A 128 -6.75 9.40 8.20
C PRO A 128 -8.20 9.18 7.74
N ALA A 129 -8.75 10.02 6.86
CA ALA A 129 -10.09 9.80 6.30
C ALA A 129 -10.16 8.48 5.50
N ARG A 130 -9.13 8.17 4.71
CA ARG A 130 -9.03 6.90 3.98
C ARG A 130 -8.86 5.72 4.93
N GLY A 131 -8.03 5.86 5.97
CA GLY A 131 -7.88 4.85 7.02
C GLY A 131 -9.21 4.57 7.74
N PHE A 132 -9.93 5.62 8.10
CA PHE A 132 -11.26 5.52 8.69
C PHE A 132 -12.26 4.85 7.74
N TRP A 133 -12.26 5.18 6.45
CA TRP A 133 -13.13 4.54 5.47
C TRP A 133 -12.88 3.04 5.33
N ILE A 134 -11.60 2.63 5.36
CA ILE A 134 -11.21 1.21 5.34
C ILE A 134 -11.67 0.52 6.62
N LEU A 135 -11.44 1.14 7.79
CA LEU A 135 -11.89 0.63 9.08
C LEU A 135 -13.42 0.49 9.15
N TRP A 136 -14.13 1.50 8.63
CA TRP A 136 -15.57 1.50 8.54
C TRP A 136 -16.08 0.37 7.66
N LYS A 137 -15.55 0.19 6.45
CA LYS A 137 -16.01 -0.89 5.56
C LYS A 137 -15.64 -2.29 6.05
N ASN A 138 -14.51 -2.45 6.73
CA ASN A 138 -13.99 -3.77 7.09
C ASN A 138 -14.40 -4.24 8.49
N ILE A 139 -14.62 -3.33 9.44
CA ILE A 139 -14.86 -3.66 10.84
C ILE A 139 -16.22 -3.14 11.32
N LEU A 140 -16.45 -1.83 11.23
CA LEU A 140 -17.61 -1.20 11.87
C LEU A 140 -18.91 -1.43 11.07
N GLY A 141 -18.89 -1.23 9.77
CA GLY A 141 -20.03 -1.42 8.88
C GLY A 141 -20.65 -2.82 9.00
N PRO A 142 -19.86 -3.90 8.91
CA PRO A 142 -20.36 -5.26 9.12
C PRO A 142 -20.87 -5.53 10.55
N TYR A 143 -20.37 -4.82 11.56
CA TYR A 143 -20.79 -4.97 12.96
C TYR A 143 -22.10 -4.23 13.27
N PHE A 144 -22.29 -3.03 12.70
CA PHE A 144 -23.47 -2.19 12.93
C PHE A 144 -24.64 -2.50 11.98
N PHE A 145 -24.35 -2.92 10.75
CA PHE A 145 -25.35 -3.22 9.73
C PHE A 145 -25.29 -4.70 9.37
N GLN A 146 -25.62 -5.59 10.32
CA GLN A 146 -26.04 -6.96 10.01
C GLN A 146 -27.54 -6.98 9.68
N PRO A 147 -27.99 -6.79 8.42
CA PRO A 147 -29.16 -7.52 7.97
C PRO A 147 -28.74 -8.98 7.90
N GLY A 148 -29.51 -9.89 8.51
CA GLY A 148 -29.18 -11.32 8.54
C GLY A 148 -28.73 -11.83 7.16
N ALA A 149 -27.51 -12.37 7.11
CA ALA A 149 -26.87 -13.09 5.99
C ALA A 149 -27.10 -12.54 4.56
N PRO A 150 -26.01 -12.26 3.84
CA PRO A 150 -25.43 -13.38 3.12
C PRO A 150 -23.95 -13.54 3.44
N GLN A 151 -23.63 -14.65 4.11
CA GLN A 151 -22.33 -15.27 3.96
C GLN A 151 -21.96 -15.28 2.47
N GLN A 152 -20.74 -14.86 2.22
CA GLN A 152 -20.02 -15.07 0.97
C GLN A 152 -20.38 -16.45 0.37
N GLU A 153 -20.99 -16.49 -0.80
CA GLU A 153 -21.19 -17.70 -1.63
C GLU A 153 -19.86 -18.46 -1.94
N VAL A 154 -18.72 -17.91 -1.52
CA VAL A 154 -17.39 -18.50 -1.67
C VAL A 154 -17.13 -19.60 -0.63
N ASP A 155 -17.83 -19.61 0.52
CA ASP A 155 -17.53 -20.58 1.59
C ASP A 155 -18.25 -21.92 1.42
N GLU A 156 -19.49 -21.98 0.92
CA GLU A 156 -20.20 -23.26 0.73
C GLU A 156 -19.50 -24.18 -0.31
N LYS A 157 -19.04 -23.64 -1.44
CA LYS A 157 -18.35 -24.46 -2.46
C LYS A 157 -16.98 -24.94 -1.99
N LYS A 158 -16.28 -24.16 -1.18
CA LYS A 158 -14.99 -24.54 -0.60
C LYS A 158 -15.16 -25.53 0.55
N GLN A 159 -16.12 -25.30 1.44
CA GLN A 159 -16.48 -26.20 2.54
C GLN A 159 -16.94 -27.56 1.99
N ARG A 160 -17.85 -27.61 1.01
CA ARG A 160 -18.26 -28.87 0.37
C ARG A 160 -17.09 -29.60 -0.30
N LYS A 161 -16.10 -28.87 -0.85
CA LYS A 161 -14.90 -29.49 -1.45
C LYS A 161 -13.94 -30.01 -0.38
N MET A 162 -13.84 -29.33 0.76
CA MET A 162 -13.05 -29.74 1.92
C MET A 162 -13.66 -30.96 2.60
N GLU A 163 -14.98 -30.99 2.81
CA GLU A 163 -15.72 -32.13 3.35
C GLU A 163 -15.62 -33.36 2.45
N ARG A 164 -15.73 -33.19 1.12
CA ARG A 164 -15.53 -34.29 0.15
C ARG A 164 -14.10 -34.86 0.22
N LYS A 165 -13.10 -34.03 0.53
CA LYS A 165 -11.72 -34.50 0.72
C LYS A 165 -11.57 -35.25 2.05
N MET A 166 -12.10 -34.71 3.15
CA MET A 166 -12.06 -35.35 4.47
C MET A 166 -12.72 -36.73 4.46
N LYS A 167 -13.91 -36.87 3.83
CA LYS A 167 -14.61 -38.17 3.71
C LYS A 167 -13.88 -39.21 2.85
N ARG A 168 -12.95 -38.80 1.98
CA ARG A 168 -12.11 -39.71 1.18
C ARG A 168 -10.86 -40.18 1.92
N ILE A 169 -10.44 -39.45 2.97
CA ILE A 169 -9.29 -39.81 3.80
C ILE A 169 -9.72 -40.70 4.98
N GLN A 170 -10.99 -40.62 5.39
CA GLN A 170 -11.58 -41.46 6.45
C GLN A 170 -12.14 -42.81 5.96
N ARG A 171 -12.04 -43.14 4.67
CA ARG A 171 -12.33 -44.47 4.11
C ARG A 171 -11.02 -45.13 3.72
#